data_AF-A0A497TZM4-F1
#
_entry.id   AF-A0A497TZM4-F1
#
_cell.length_a   1.000
_cell.length_b   1.000
_cell.length_c   1.000
_cell.angle_alpha   90.00
_cell.angle_beta   90.00
_cell.angle_gamma   90.00
#
_symmetry.space_group_name_H-M   'P 1'
#
loop_
_entity.id
_entity.type
_entity.pdbx_description
1 polymer ?
#
loop_
_entity_poly.entity_id
_entity_poly.type
_entity_poly.pdbx_seq_one_letter_code
_entity_poly.pdbx_strand_id
1 'polypeptide(L)'
;MNDKKIQTLDDIRAFLEGTAEIEFAIEGKDERYRWIQATLVRFRYFSLGRAERGLILRYLGRVSGYSRQTVTRLVAQYRKTGKIRRRQRTVAGFQRYYTSRDAML
;
A
#
# COMPACT_ATOMS: atom_id res chain seq x y z
N MET A 1 2.91 -15.14 0.81
CA MET A 1 3.82 -14.01 0.49
C MET A 1 5.29 -14.35 0.80
N ASN A 2 6.21 -14.15 -0.15
CA ASN A 2 7.65 -14.47 -0.06
C ASN A 2 8.55 -13.28 0.39
N ASP A 3 8.06 -12.46 1.32
CA ASP A 3 8.77 -11.27 1.80
C ASP A 3 9.85 -11.56 2.86
N LYS A 4 10.01 -12.84 3.26
CA LYS A 4 10.94 -13.28 4.30
C LYS A 4 12.42 -12.94 4.04
N LYS A 5 12.80 -12.58 2.81
CA LYS A 5 14.17 -12.21 2.45
C LYS A 5 14.53 -10.76 2.80
N ILE A 6 13.55 -9.88 3.00
CA ILE A 6 13.79 -8.46 3.33
C ILE A 6 13.51 -8.25 4.82
N GLN A 7 14.57 -8.16 5.62
CA GLN A 7 14.48 -7.98 7.07
C GLN A 7 15.07 -6.66 7.55
N THR A 8 15.98 -6.06 6.78
CA THR A 8 16.71 -4.85 7.15
C THR A 8 16.44 -3.69 6.17
N LEU A 9 16.81 -2.47 6.57
CA LEU A 9 16.72 -1.30 5.70
C LEU A 9 17.71 -1.36 4.54
N ASP A 10 18.84 -2.04 4.71
CA ASP A 10 19.81 -2.26 3.64
C ASP A 10 19.29 -3.27 2.62
N ASP A 11 18.56 -4.31 3.05
CA ASP A 11 17.85 -5.21 2.12
C ASP A 11 16.84 -4.44 1.27
N ILE A 12 16.12 -3.49 1.89
CA ILE A 12 15.20 -2.60 1.16
C ILE A 12 15.95 -1.76 0.13
N ARG A 13 17.13 -1.24 0.49
CA ARG A 13 17.95 -0.42 -0.42
C ARG A 13 18.42 -1.25 -1.61
N ALA A 14 19.01 -2.41 -1.37
CA ALA A 14 19.45 -3.34 -2.42
C ALA A 14 18.28 -3.76 -3.32
N PHE A 15 17.11 -4.04 -2.75
CA PHE A 15 15.92 -4.33 -3.53
C PHE A 15 15.47 -3.15 -4.42
N LEU A 16 15.48 -1.93 -3.88
CA LEU A 16 15.07 -0.73 -4.64
C LEU A 16 16.09 -0.32 -5.71
N GLU A 17 17.35 -0.70 -5.55
CA GLU A 17 18.42 -0.53 -6.55
C GLU A 17 18.36 -1.59 -7.65
N GLY A 18 17.53 -2.62 -7.50
CA GLY A 18 17.38 -3.71 -8.48
C GLY A 18 18.42 -4.80 -8.33
N THR A 19 19.22 -4.78 -7.25
CA THR A 19 20.29 -5.75 -6.97
C THR A 19 19.74 -7.08 -6.45
N ALA A 20 18.48 -7.12 -6.01
CA ALA A 20 17.81 -8.33 -5.54
C ALA A 20 16.59 -8.67 -6.41
N GLU A 21 16.63 -9.81 -7.10
CA GLU A 21 15.46 -10.38 -7.77
C GLU A 21 14.55 -11.06 -6.75
N ILE A 22 13.47 -10.38 -6.38
CA ILE A 22 12.44 -10.93 -5.51
C ILE A 22 11.08 -10.69 -6.15
N GLU A 23 10.42 -11.77 -6.52
CA GLU A 23 9.03 -11.74 -6.96
C GLU A 23 8.10 -11.65 -5.76
N PHE A 24 7.37 -10.53 -5.66
CA PHE A 24 6.32 -10.37 -4.67
C PHE A 24 4.96 -10.53 -5.33
N ALA A 25 4.26 -11.59 -4.96
CA ALA A 25 2.83 -11.72 -5.19
C ALA A 25 2.08 -11.44 -3.87
N ILE A 26 1.19 -10.44 -3.90
CA ILE A 26 0.20 -10.22 -2.84
C ILE A 26 -1.18 -10.31 -3.47
N GLU A 27 -1.95 -11.29 -3.04
CA GLU A 27 -3.26 -11.61 -3.60
C GLU A 27 -4.36 -10.88 -2.83
N GLY A 28 -5.17 -10.13 -3.56
CA GLY A 28 -6.30 -9.41 -2.98
C GLY A 28 -5.94 -8.12 -2.21
N LYS A 29 -6.97 -7.30 -1.99
CA LYS A 29 -6.80 -5.97 -1.38
C LYS A 29 -6.55 -6.06 0.12
N ASP A 30 -7.17 -7.00 0.82
CA ASP A 30 -7.04 -7.11 2.28
C ASP A 30 -5.67 -7.64 2.69
N GLU A 31 -5.10 -8.58 1.93
CA GLU A 31 -3.73 -9.06 2.16
C GLU A 31 -2.72 -7.93 1.99
N ARG A 32 -2.87 -7.07 0.96
CA ARG A 32 -2.02 -5.87 0.79
C ARG A 32 -2.06 -4.96 2.01
N TYR A 33 -3.24 -4.71 2.57
CA TYR A 33 -3.37 -3.83 3.74
C TYR A 33 -2.71 -4.44 4.98
N ARG A 34 -2.90 -5.75 5.21
CA ARG A 34 -2.26 -6.50 6.29
C ARG A 34 -0.75 -6.50 6.15
N TRP A 35 -0.24 -6.76 4.93
CA TRP A 35 1.19 -6.74 4.65
C TRP A 35 1.80 -5.35 4.90
N ILE A 36 1.19 -4.28 4.39
CA ILE A 36 1.68 -2.92 4.61
C ILE A 36 1.80 -2.64 6.12
N GLN A 37 0.77 -3.00 6.91
CA GLN A 37 0.82 -2.82 8.36
C GLN A 37 1.94 -3.65 9.00
N ALA A 38 2.06 -4.93 8.65
CA ALA A 38 3.10 -5.82 9.17
C ALA A 38 4.51 -5.27 8.88
N THR A 39 4.74 -4.76 7.67
CA THR A 39 6.00 -4.12 7.28
C THR A 39 6.29 -2.87 8.12
N LEU A 40 5.30 -2.01 8.34
CA LEU A 40 5.47 -0.82 9.19
C LEU A 40 5.79 -1.16 10.65
N VAL A 41 5.22 -2.25 11.17
CA VAL A 41 5.53 -2.78 12.50
C VAL A 41 6.94 -3.35 12.54
N ARG A 42 7.29 -4.23 11.58
CA ARG A 42 8.61 -4.88 11.49
C ARG A 42 9.74 -3.88 11.52
N PHE A 43 9.66 -2.83 10.71
CA PHE A 43 10.69 -1.79 10.62
C PHE A 43 10.55 -0.69 11.68
N ARG A 44 9.66 -0.87 12.67
CA ARG A 44 9.42 0.09 13.75
C ARG A 44 9.25 1.51 13.20
N TYR A 45 8.36 1.69 12.22
CA TYR A 45 8.27 2.91 11.40
C TYR A 45 8.28 4.24 12.20
N PHE A 46 7.71 4.24 13.41
CA PHE A 46 7.71 5.41 14.29
C PHE A 46 9.10 5.86 14.74
N SER A 47 10.04 4.93 14.96
CA SER A 47 11.42 5.25 15.37
C SER A 47 12.35 5.61 14.21
N LEU A 48 11.90 5.43 12.95
CA LEU A 48 12.71 5.72 11.77
C LEU A 48 12.89 7.22 11.54
N GLY A 49 14.07 7.61 11.04
CA GLY A 49 14.38 8.95 10.56
C GLY A 49 13.72 9.28 9.22
N ARG A 50 13.88 10.53 8.74
CA ARG A 50 13.22 11.02 7.52
C ARG A 50 13.62 10.24 6.27
N ALA A 51 14.91 9.94 6.11
CA ALA A 51 15.44 9.22 4.95
C ALA A 51 14.93 7.76 4.91
N GLU A 52 15.00 7.06 6.03
CA GLU A 52 14.55 5.68 6.19
C GLU A 52 13.05 5.53 5.94
N ARG A 53 12.25 6.48 6.45
CA ARG A 53 10.82 6.54 6.13
C ARG A 53 10.56 6.67 4.63
N GLY A 54 11.42 7.40 3.91
CA GLY A 54 11.38 7.51 2.45
C GLY A 54 11.63 6.18 1.74
N LEU A 55 12.61 5.40 2.20
CA LEU A 55 12.88 4.05 1.70
C LEU A 55 11.68 3.13 1.90
N ILE A 56 11.09 3.15 3.09
CA ILE A 56 9.89 2.34 3.39
C ILE A 56 8.73 2.72 2.46
N LEU A 57 8.48 4.01 2.21
CA LEU A 57 7.40 4.43 1.31
C LEU A 57 7.61 3.93 -0.14
N ARG A 58 8.83 3.99 -0.66
CA ARG A 58 9.17 3.47 -1.99
C ARG A 58 9.00 1.97 -2.06
N TYR A 59 9.48 1.27 -1.04
CA TYR A 59 9.35 -0.18 -0.91
C TYR A 59 7.90 -0.63 -0.90
N LEU A 60 7.07 -0.02 -0.05
CA LEU A 60 5.63 -0.28 0.02
C LEU A 60 4.94 -0.08 -1.33
N GLY A 61 5.27 0.99 -2.06
CA GLY A 61 4.71 1.24 -3.40
C GLY A 61 5.13 0.18 -4.42
N ARG A 62 6.43 -0.16 -4.47
CA ARG A 62 6.97 -1.13 -5.43
C ARG A 62 6.36 -2.51 -5.27
N VAL A 63 6.18 -2.98 -4.03
CA VAL A 63 5.68 -4.33 -3.72
C VAL A 63 4.15 -4.40 -3.73
N SER A 64 3.44 -3.41 -3.19
CA SER A 64 1.96 -3.43 -3.19
C SER A 64 1.33 -3.03 -4.53
N GLY A 65 2.10 -2.44 -5.44
CA GLY A 65 1.60 -1.85 -6.69
C GLY A 65 0.72 -0.61 -6.49
N TYR A 66 0.67 -0.05 -5.28
CA TYR A 66 -0.08 1.18 -5.03
C TYR A 66 0.71 2.42 -5.41
N SER A 67 -0.01 3.43 -5.89
CA SER A 67 0.56 4.75 -6.13
C SER A 67 1.14 5.34 -4.83
N ARG A 68 2.17 6.18 -4.97
CA ARG A 68 2.80 6.88 -3.85
C ARG A 68 1.77 7.57 -2.95
N GLN A 69 0.77 8.23 -3.55
CA GLN A 69 -0.30 8.92 -2.83
C GLN A 69 -1.15 7.98 -1.97
N THR A 70 -1.45 6.79 -2.49
CA THR A 70 -2.21 5.76 -1.76
C THR A 70 -1.41 5.24 -0.57
N VAL A 71 -0.13 4.93 -0.78
CA VAL A 71 0.78 4.51 0.29
C VAL A 71 0.88 5.58 1.37
N THR A 72 1.10 6.84 0.98
CA THR A 72 1.15 7.97 1.94
C THR A 72 -0.13 8.07 2.77
N ARG A 73 -1.31 7.89 2.17
CA ARG A 73 -2.58 7.90 2.90
C ARG A 73 -2.68 6.75 3.91
N LEU A 74 -2.26 5.54 3.53
CA LEU A 74 -2.28 4.37 4.42
C LEU A 74 -1.29 4.54 5.58
N VAL A 75 -0.09 5.05 5.32
CA VAL A 75 0.90 5.35 6.37
C VAL A 75 0.39 6.47 7.28
N ALA A 76 -0.29 7.50 6.75
CA ALA A 76 -0.91 8.53 7.57
C ALA A 76 -2.01 7.96 8.48
N GLN A 77 -2.81 7.00 8.00
CA GLN A 77 -3.77 6.27 8.84
C GLN A 77 -3.04 5.51 9.95
N TYR A 78 -2.02 4.72 9.60
CA TYR A 78 -1.21 3.97 10.56
C TYR A 78 -0.58 4.88 11.63
N ARG A 79 -0.06 6.05 11.24
CA ARG A 79 0.51 7.02 12.19
C ARG A 79 -0.52 7.55 13.20
N LYS A 80 -1.78 7.65 12.80
CA LYS A 80 -2.86 8.17 13.67
C LYS A 80 -3.46 7.10 14.58
N THR A 81 -3.60 5.87 14.10
CA THR A 81 -4.39 4.82 14.78
C THR A 81 -3.57 3.60 15.19
N GLY A 82 -2.30 3.51 14.77
CA GLY A 82 -1.47 2.31 14.89
C GLY A 82 -1.95 1.13 14.03
N LYS A 83 -3.01 1.30 13.22
CA LYS A 83 -3.64 0.22 12.45
C LYS A 83 -4.11 0.72 11.08
N ILE A 84 -3.87 -0.07 10.05
CA ILE A 84 -4.41 0.17 8.71
C ILE A 84 -5.71 -0.62 8.58
N ARG A 85 -6.81 0.09 8.30
CA ARG A 85 -8.10 -0.54 8.06
C ARG A 85 -8.60 -0.16 6.68
N ARG A 86 -8.85 -1.17 5.85
CA ARG A 86 -9.58 -0.98 4.59
C ARG A 86 -11.02 -0.65 4.93
N ARG A 87 -11.50 0.49 4.43
CA ARG A 87 -12.94 0.79 4.42
C ARG A 87 -13.48 0.40 3.06
N GLN A 88 -14.40 -0.57 3.04
CA GLN A 88 -15.11 -0.89 1.81
C GLN A 88 -15.92 0.34 1.40
N ARG A 89 -15.61 0.87 0.22
CA ARG A 89 -16.44 1.89 -0.40
C ARG A 89 -17.50 1.17 -1.21
N THR A 90 -18.71 1.06 -0.65
CA THR A 90 -19.88 0.69 -1.43
C THR A 90 -20.29 1.93 -2.20
N VAL A 91 -20.21 1.89 -3.53
CA VAL A 91 -20.76 2.95 -4.37
C VAL A 91 -22.19 2.52 -4.68
N ALA A 92 -23.16 3.05 -3.95
CA ALA A 92 -24.46 3.25 -4.57
C ALA A 92 -24.17 4.24 -5.72
N GLY A 93 -24.21 3.76 -6.95
CA GLY A 93 -24.04 4.65 -8.11
C GLY A 93 -25.07 5.77 -8.04
N PHE A 94 -24.79 6.90 -8.71
CA PHE A 94 -25.81 7.91 -8.90
C PHE A 94 -27.04 7.26 -9.54
N GLN A 95 -28.24 7.54 -9.00
CA GLN A 95 -29.46 7.09 -9.63
C GLN A 95 -29.55 7.69 -11.02
N ARG A 96 -29.79 6.85 -12.02
CA ARG A 96 -29.86 7.26 -13.41
C ARG A 96 -31.17 8.05 -13.62
N TYR A 97 -31.06 9.35 -13.92
CA TYR A 97 -32.21 10.23 -14.16
C TYR A 97 -32.81 10.01 -15.57
N TYR A 98 -31.95 9.89 -16.58
CA TYR A 98 -32.37 9.67 -17.97
C TYR A 98 -32.40 8.19 -18.32
N THR A 99 -33.55 7.73 -18.79
CA THR A 99 -33.79 6.37 -19.28
C THR A 99 -33.28 6.23 -20.72
N SER A 100 -33.23 5.00 -21.22
CA SER A 100 -32.89 4.75 -22.64
C SER A 100 -33.88 5.42 -23.61
N ARG A 101 -35.09 5.76 -23.14
CA ARG A 101 -36.12 6.46 -23.92
C ARG A 101 -35.75 7.92 -24.17
N ASP A 102 -35.04 8.55 -23.24
CA ASP A 102 -34.58 9.94 -23.36
C ASP A 102 -33.42 10.09 -24.37
N ALA A 103 -32.79 8.99 -24.77
CA ALA A 103 -31.67 8.96 -25.72
C ALA A 103 -32.09 8.71 -27.18
N MET A 104 -33.39 8.52 -27.46
CA MET A 104 -33.94 8.40 -28.81
C MET A 104 -34.47 9.76 -29.27
N LEU A 105 -33.60 10.61 -29.81
CA LEU A 105 -33.92 11.85 -30.53
C LEU A 105 -33.11 11.91 -31.82
#